data_AF-A0A967H8U4-F1
#
_entry.id   AF-A0A967H8U4-F1
#
_cell.length_a   1.000
_cell.length_b   1.000
_cell.length_c   1.000
_cell.angle_alpha   90.00
_cell.angle_beta   90.00
_cell.angle_gamma   90.00
#
_symmetry.space_group_name_H-M   'P 1'
#
loop_
_entity.id
_entity.type
_entity.pdbx_description
1 polymer ?
#
loop_
_entity_poly.entity_id
_entity_poly.type
_entity_poly.pdbx_seq_one_letter_code
_entity_poly.pdbx_strand_id
1 'polypeptide(L)'
;LVNGRISDRSFPRYRMAGKILLPILNSISYYCMQSEQDSRRIRHLGAPAGRVRVTGNLKFDMQPPKVDPSELAVLREQLMLPEKGCTWVAGST
;
A
#
# COMPACT_ATOMS: atom_id res chain seq x y z
N LEU A 1 -8.72 8.35 -4.40
CA LEU A 1 -8.00 7.08 -4.11
C LEU A 1 -6.78 7.40 -3.29
N VAL A 2 -6.61 6.72 -2.16
CA VAL A 2 -5.48 6.92 -1.24
C VAL A 2 -4.64 5.63 -1.18
N ASN A 3 -3.33 5.77 -1.02
CA ASN A 3 -2.36 4.67 -1.00
C ASN A 3 -2.47 3.74 -2.23
N GLY A 4 -2.71 4.31 -3.42
CA GLY A 4 -2.99 3.55 -4.64
C GLY A 4 -1.80 2.74 -5.13
N ARG A 5 -2.04 1.48 -5.53
CA ARG A 5 -1.06 0.56 -6.12
C ARG A 5 -1.68 -0.20 -7.28
N ILE A 6 -0.91 -0.41 -8.34
CA ILE A 6 -1.29 -1.23 -9.49
C ILE A 6 -0.18 -2.25 -9.73
N SER A 7 -0.46 -3.49 -9.39
CA SER A 7 0.50 -4.59 -9.54
C SER A 7 0.76 -4.94 -11.02
N ASP A 8 1.90 -5.60 -11.26
CA ASP A 8 2.28 -6.12 -12.57
C ASP A 8 1.21 -7.10 -13.12
N ARG A 9 0.58 -7.86 -12.22
CA ARG A 9 -0.45 -8.84 -12.58
C ARG A 9 -1.75 -8.17 -13.02
N SER A 10 -2.15 -7.06 -12.40
CA SER A 10 -3.43 -6.40 -12.70
C SER A 10 -3.35 -5.40 -13.85
N PHE A 11 -2.18 -4.78 -14.05
CA PHE A 11 -2.01 -3.73 -15.05
C PHE A 11 -2.42 -4.14 -16.48
N PRO A 12 -2.02 -5.32 -17.02
CA PRO A 12 -2.45 -5.75 -18.35
C PRO A 12 -3.97 -5.90 -18.47
N ARG A 13 -4.63 -6.43 -17.43
CA ARG A 13 -6.09 -6.63 -17.44
C ARG A 13 -6.84 -5.30 -17.46
N TYR A 14 -6.39 -4.33 -16.67
CA TYR A 14 -6.98 -2.99 -16.70
C TYR A 14 -6.72 -2.30 -18.03
N ARG A 15 -5.55 -2.50 -18.63
CA ARG A 15 -5.30 -2.00 -20.00
C ARG A 15 -6.26 -2.60 -21.02
N MET A 16 -6.59 -3.89 -20.91
CA MET A 16 -7.55 -4.56 -21.81
C MET A 16 -8.97 -4.03 -21.64
N ALA A 17 -9.39 -3.67 -20.43
CA ALA A 17 -10.71 -3.05 -20.20
C ALA A 17 -10.86 -1.68 -20.89
N GLY A 18 -9.75 -1.01 -21.20
CA GLY A 18 -9.70 0.18 -22.06
C GLY A 18 -10.69 1.26 -21.64
N LYS A 19 -11.54 1.69 -22.57
CA LYS A 19 -12.48 2.81 -22.37
C LYS A 19 -13.54 2.56 -21.29
N ILE A 20 -13.80 1.30 -20.93
CA ILE A 20 -14.77 0.95 -19.88
C ILE A 20 -14.35 1.54 -18.53
N LEU A 21 -13.06 1.67 -18.27
CA LEU A 21 -12.54 2.24 -17.03
C LEU A 21 -12.60 3.77 -16.97
N LEU A 22 -12.68 4.46 -18.12
CA LEU A 22 -12.55 5.93 -18.16
C LEU A 22 -13.60 6.68 -17.31
N PRO A 23 -14.90 6.31 -17.31
CA PRO A 23 -15.89 6.99 -16.47
C PRO A 23 -15.57 6.85 -14.97
N ILE A 24 -15.12 5.66 -14.56
CA ILE A 24 -14.72 5.37 -13.18
C ILE A 24 -13.47 6.17 -12.82
N LEU A 25 -12.50 6.25 -13.73
CA LEU A 25 -11.28 7.00 -13.48
C LEU A 25 -11.52 8.52 -13.42
N ASN A 26 -12.50 9.02 -14.17
CA ASN A 26 -12.84 10.44 -14.17
C ASN A 26 -13.68 10.88 -12.96
N SER A 27 -14.36 9.95 -12.28
CA SER A 27 -15.16 10.24 -11.08
C SER A 27 -14.30 10.44 -9.82
N ILE A 28 -13.03 10.07 -9.85
CA ILE A 28 -12.10 10.23 -8.74
C ILE A 28 -11.44 11.62 -8.78
N SER A 29 -11.51 12.34 -7.66
CA SER A 29 -10.95 13.71 -7.53
C SER A 29 -9.43 13.73 -7.47
N TYR A 30 -8.81 12.80 -6.73
CA TYR A 30 -7.35 12.70 -6.59
C TYR A 30 -6.88 11.24 -6.43
N TYR A 31 -5.69 10.98 -6.94
CA TYR A 31 -4.97 9.72 -6.88
C TYR A 31 -3.65 9.91 -6.15
N CYS A 32 -3.60 9.47 -4.89
CA CYS A 32 -2.39 9.43 -4.09
C CYS A 32 -1.78 8.04 -4.24
N MET A 33 -0.78 7.91 -5.11
CA MET A 33 -0.16 6.64 -5.49
C MET A 33 1.08 6.35 -4.64
N GLN A 34 1.37 5.06 -4.43
CA GLN A 34 2.49 4.60 -3.61
C GLN A 34 3.86 4.87 -4.24
N SER A 35 3.97 4.68 -5.55
CA SER A 35 5.23 4.82 -6.28
C SER A 35 5.06 5.54 -7.61
N GLU A 36 6.20 5.96 -8.18
CA GLU A 36 6.26 6.51 -9.53
C GLU A 36 5.75 5.52 -10.60
N GLN A 37 5.99 4.22 -10.40
CA GLN A 37 5.48 3.19 -11.31
C GLN A 37 3.96 3.14 -11.29
N ASP A 38 3.36 3.19 -10.10
CA ASP A 38 1.91 3.21 -9.93
C ASP A 38 1.28 4.47 -10.55
N SER A 39 1.92 5.63 -10.35
CA SER A 39 1.56 6.90 -10.99
C SER A 39 1.58 6.82 -12.52
N ARG A 40 2.61 6.21 -13.11
CA ARG A 40 2.67 5.98 -14.56
C ARG A 40 1.55 5.06 -15.03
N ARG A 41 1.28 3.98 -14.29
CA ARG A 41 0.25 2.99 -14.64
C ARG A 41 -1.15 3.58 -14.62
N ILE A 42 -1.52 4.31 -13.57
CA ILE A 42 -2.87 4.86 -13.46
C ILE A 42 -3.12 5.96 -14.53
N ARG A 43 -2.09 6.75 -14.86
CA ARG A 43 -2.11 7.69 -15.99
C ARG A 43 -2.28 6.96 -17.32
N HIS A 44 -1.55 5.87 -17.52
CA HIS A 44 -1.68 5.02 -18.72
C HIS A 44 -3.07 4.42 -18.89
N LEU A 45 -3.78 4.16 -17.79
CA LEU A 45 -5.16 3.68 -17.80
C LEU A 45 -6.19 4.78 -18.06
N GLY A 46 -5.79 6.06 -18.04
CA GLY A 46 -6.63 7.20 -18.38
C GLY A 46 -7.00 8.12 -17.22
N ALA A 47 -6.35 7.99 -16.05
CA ALA A 47 -6.52 8.97 -14.98
C ALA A 47 -5.92 10.34 -15.38
N PRO A 48 -6.61 11.46 -15.13
CA PRO A 48 -6.11 12.80 -15.48
C PRO A 48 -4.80 13.12 -14.76
N ALA A 49 -3.74 13.48 -15.50
CA ALA A 49 -2.41 13.70 -14.94
C ALA A 49 -2.37 14.75 -13.80
N GLY A 50 -3.16 15.82 -13.92
CA GLY A 50 -3.27 16.85 -12.87
C GLY A 50 -3.89 16.37 -11.56
N ARG A 51 -4.50 15.18 -11.53
CA ARG A 51 -5.11 14.56 -10.35
C ARG A 51 -4.25 13.44 -9.75
N VAL A 52 -3.08 13.15 -10.32
CA VAL A 52 -2.21 12.05 -9.87
C VAL A 52 -0.98 12.60 -9.15
N ARG A 53 -0.74 12.12 -7.93
CA ARG A 53 0.45 12.44 -7.13
C ARG A 53 1.04 11.19 -6.49
N VAL A 54 2.35 11.16 -6.34
CA VAL A 54 3.03 10.13 -5.53
C VAL A 54 3.12 10.65 -4.11
N THR A 55 2.59 9.90 -3.15
CA THR A 55 2.57 10.26 -1.73
C THR A 55 3.37 9.30 -0.86
N GLY A 56 3.99 8.28 -1.45
CA GLY A 56 4.63 7.20 -0.70
C GLY A 56 3.62 6.19 -0.15
N ASN A 57 4.11 5.25 0.65
CA ASN A 57 3.33 4.16 1.19
C ASN A 57 2.93 4.43 2.64
N LEU A 58 1.67 4.79 2.82
CA LEU A 58 1.06 5.15 4.11
C LEU A 58 1.16 4.06 5.19
N LYS A 59 1.42 2.79 4.81
CA LYS A 59 1.64 1.72 5.79
C LYS A 59 2.86 1.97 6.68
N PHE A 60 3.82 2.78 6.21
CA PHE A 60 5.05 3.10 6.95
C PHE A 60 5.02 4.45 7.65
N ASP A 61 3.96 5.24 7.45
CA ASP A 61 3.84 6.58 8.04
C ASP A 61 3.28 6.55 9.47
N MET A 62 2.91 5.36 9.97
CA MET A 62 2.48 5.19 11.36
C MET A 62 3.65 5.18 12.32
N GLN A 63 3.54 5.97 13.38
CA GLN A 63 4.42 5.84 14.54
C GLN A 63 4.11 4.54 15.26
N PRO A 64 5.12 3.71 15.59
CA PRO A 64 4.88 2.53 16.39
C PRO A 64 4.26 2.94 17.74
N PRO A 65 3.22 2.23 18.21
CA PRO A 65 2.63 2.52 19.50
C PRO A 65 3.69 2.35 20.60
N LYS A 66 3.54 3.11 21.68
CA LYS A 66 4.31 2.83 22.90
C LYS A 66 3.96 1.43 23.36
N VAL A 67 4.97 0.60 23.54
CA VAL A 67 4.79 -0.78 24.02
C VAL A 67 4.93 -0.77 25.53
N ASP A 68 3.88 -1.19 26.24
CA ASP A 68 3.96 -1.45 27.68
C ASP A 68 4.83 -2.71 27.91
N PRO A 69 5.86 -2.65 28.78
CA PRO A 69 6.69 -3.81 29.10
C PRO A 69 5.89 -5.04 29.57
N SER A 70 4.76 -4.84 30.25
CA SER A 70 3.88 -5.92 30.70
C SER A 70 3.15 -6.60 29.53
N GLU A 71 2.62 -5.83 28.58
CA GLU A 71 2.02 -6.34 27.35
C GLU A 71 3.04 -7.09 26.49
N LEU A 72 4.27 -6.58 26.42
CA LEU A 72 5.35 -7.25 25.70
C LEU A 72 5.69 -8.62 26.31
N ALA A 73 5.76 -8.71 27.65
CA ALA A 73 6.04 -9.96 28.34
C ALA A 73 4.97 -11.01 28.03
N VAL A 74 3.68 -10.61 28.11
CA VAL A 74 2.55 -11.48 27.75
C VAL A 74 2.64 -11.94 26.30
N LEU A 75 2.94 -11.03 25.36
CA LEU A 75 3.02 -11.37 23.94
C LEU A 75 4.19 -12.33 23.64
N ARG A 76 5.34 -12.17 24.32
CA ARG A 76 6.48 -13.09 24.18
C ARG A 76 6.13 -14.50 24.64
N GLU A 77 5.41 -14.63 25.76
CA GLU A 77 4.94 -15.91 26.26
C GLU A 77 3.96 -16.56 25.25
N GLN A 78 2.97 -15.80 24.77
CA GLN A 78 1.98 -16.28 23.80
C GLN A 78 2.61 -16.74 22.48
N LEU A 79 3.63 -16.04 22.01
CA LEU A 79 4.36 -16.37 20.78
C LEU A 79 5.50 -17.36 21.01
N MET A 80 5.67 -17.88 22.23
CA MET A 80 6.74 -18.80 22.63
C MET A 80 8.14 -18.29 22.23
N LEU A 81 8.34 -16.98 22.37
CA LEU A 81 9.61 -16.33 22.03
C LEU A 81 10.61 -16.46 23.18
N PRO A 82 11.89 -16.73 22.89
CA PRO A 82 12.92 -16.83 23.92
C PRO A 82 13.14 -15.47 24.61
N GLU A 83 13.47 -15.47 25.92
CA GLU A 83 13.82 -14.24 26.65
C GLU A 83 15.02 -13.51 26.03
N LYS A 84 16.01 -14.27 25.56
CA LYS A 84 17.22 -13.77 24.91
C LYS A 84 17.40 -14.44 23.56
N GLY A 85 17.62 -13.65 22.52
CA GLY A 85 17.87 -14.15 21.17
C GLY A 85 17.33 -13.23 20.08
N CYS A 86 17.72 -13.52 18.84
CA CYS A 86 17.21 -12.82 17.67
C CYS A 86 15.84 -13.39 17.27
N THR A 87 14.85 -12.52 17.13
CA THR A 87 13.53 -12.87 16.56
C THR A 87 13.48 -12.37 15.12
N TRP A 88 13.22 -13.29 14.19
CA TRP A 88 12.99 -12.94 12.78
C TRP A 88 11.49 -12.78 12.54
N VAL A 89 11.10 -11.67 11.92
CA VAL A 89 9.73 -11.42 11.49
C VAL A 89 9.69 -11.42 9.98
N ALA A 90 8.86 -12.28 9.40
CA ALA A 90 8.62 -12.35 7.96
C ALA A 90 7.12 -12.18 7.70
N GLY A 91 6.76 -11.21 6.88
CA GLY A 91 5.38 -10.93 6.48
C GLY A 91 5.26 -10.81 4.97
N SER A 92 4.17 -11.34 4.42
CA SER A 92 3.76 -11.13 3.02
C SER A 92 2.64 -10.10 2.99
N THR A 93 2.70 -9.17 2.04
CA THR A 93 1.69 -8.12 1.84
C THR A 93 0.72 -8.41 0.71
#